data_AF-E9GF32-F1
#
_entry.id   AF-E9GF32-F1
#
_cell.length_a   1.000
_cell.length_b   1.000
_cell.length_c   1.000
_cell.angle_alpha   90.00
_cell.angle_beta   90.00
_cell.angle_gamma   90.00
#
_symmetry.space_group_name_H-M   'P 1'
#
loop_
_entity.id
_entity.type
_entity.pdbx_description
1 polymer ?
#
loop_
_entity_poly.entity_id
_entity_poly.type
_entity_poly.pdbx_seq_one_letter_code
_entity_poly.pdbx_strand_id
1 'polypeptide(L)'
;WQPVSGREKCFVYSAYLDDTTGGGGGSGNTYTSNPAGVVRVIGVAKTKKPDRLWCQLGWASAGGGNNSAQWLSIPAQIKTIREHWNLRYSAVFILCPLLTKNWPPGQYPTRNPQFVSISTSEHPTMPDHDLPTRNQPKHQLSVCVKPLHYSFNRVDQLIEFIEIHRLLGVSHFTFYNHTVGDNCDCVLRRYVDQGLVEILPWNQLDVTSQKEIRTEGIFASLNDCLYRHMFDSQYLLMIDLDELIVPRTKFTLTELIASTANSHNGYRIGAYYFRNAFFYLSWPDDSAVHPDWATDGPGRPLDLITLRKTRRNVKLHPHRIRSKYICRPRAVVEVGNHFVWEFRAGNVAAHVPDTLAVMHHYRTCEFGGDTCLANPSVQDRSAWKYGDALAASVRRRFRQFGVDC
;
A
#
# COMPACT_ATOMS: atom_id res chain seq x y z
N TRP A 1 -13.15 2.59 -9.57
CA TRP A 1 -12.49 3.33 -10.65
C TRP A 1 -13.54 4.09 -11.41
N GLN A 2 -13.29 5.33 -11.76
CA GLN A 2 -14.21 6.14 -12.55
C GLN A 2 -13.54 6.56 -13.86
N PRO A 3 -14.18 6.34 -15.02
CA PRO A 3 -13.67 6.81 -16.30
C PRO A 3 -13.83 8.33 -16.41
N VAL A 4 -12.80 8.98 -16.97
CA VAL A 4 -12.85 10.39 -17.38
C VAL A 4 -13.05 10.43 -18.89
N SER A 5 -14.12 11.08 -19.34
CA SER A 5 -14.41 11.23 -20.77
C SER A 5 -13.29 12.00 -21.47
N GLY A 6 -12.77 11.43 -22.55
CA GLY A 6 -11.64 11.98 -23.29
C GLY A 6 -11.36 11.22 -24.58
N ARG A 7 -10.28 11.61 -25.26
CA ARG A 7 -9.80 10.94 -26.48
C ARG A 7 -9.05 9.65 -26.14
N GLU A 8 -8.33 9.65 -25.03
CA GLU A 8 -7.58 8.50 -24.52
C GLU A 8 -8.23 7.98 -23.23
N LYS A 9 -8.05 6.68 -22.93
CA LYS A 9 -8.55 6.14 -21.66
C LYS A 9 -7.86 6.83 -20.48
N CYS A 10 -8.66 7.37 -19.58
CA CYS A 10 -8.23 7.94 -18.31
C CYS A 10 -9.21 7.49 -17.22
N PHE A 11 -8.68 7.12 -16.07
CA PHE A 11 -9.46 6.70 -14.91
C PHE A 11 -8.94 7.38 -13.65
N VAL A 12 -9.85 7.77 -12.78
CA VAL A 12 -9.56 8.27 -11.43
C VAL A 12 -10.06 7.27 -10.39
N TYR A 13 -9.38 7.21 -9.24
CA TYR A 13 -9.68 6.24 -8.19
C TYR A 13 -10.04 6.90 -6.86
N SER A 14 -9.17 7.80 -6.41
CA SER A 14 -9.25 8.41 -5.09
C SER A 14 -8.56 9.77 -5.10
N ALA A 15 -8.89 10.60 -4.12
CA ALA A 15 -8.34 11.94 -4.01
C ALA A 15 -7.96 12.26 -2.56
N TYR A 16 -6.85 12.98 -2.38
CA TYR A 16 -6.31 13.29 -1.06
C TYR A 16 -5.79 14.72 -1.01
N LEU A 17 -6.04 15.41 0.10
CA LEU A 17 -5.42 16.70 0.38
C LEU A 17 -4.01 16.48 0.92
N ASP A 18 -3.00 16.96 0.19
CA ASP A 18 -1.59 16.95 0.59
C ASP A 18 -1.15 18.34 1.07
N ASP A 19 -1.28 18.54 2.38
CA ASP A 19 -0.95 19.78 3.11
C ASP A 19 0.55 19.99 3.35
N THR A 20 1.37 18.99 3.04
CA THR A 20 2.80 19.01 3.37
C THR A 20 3.65 19.78 2.36
N THR A 21 3.01 20.22 1.27
CA THR A 21 3.65 21.02 0.19
C THR A 21 3.65 22.52 0.50
N GLY A 22 2.98 22.94 1.58
CA GLY A 22 2.92 24.32 2.04
C GLY A 22 3.76 24.57 3.29
N GLY A 23 4.51 25.68 3.34
CA GLY A 23 5.34 26.09 4.47
C GLY A 23 4.60 26.48 5.76
N GLY A 24 3.31 26.13 5.90
CA GLY A 24 2.49 26.43 7.07
C GLY A 24 2.04 25.14 7.75
N GLY A 25 2.65 24.79 8.88
CA GLY A 25 2.27 23.66 9.74
C GLY A 25 0.95 23.88 10.49
N GLY A 26 -0.13 24.20 9.79
CA GLY A 26 -1.46 24.36 10.36
C GLY A 26 -2.23 23.04 10.37
N SER A 27 -2.44 22.46 11.55
CA SER A 27 -3.29 21.28 11.74
C SER A 27 -4.81 21.58 11.62
N GLY A 28 -5.19 22.82 11.27
CA GLY A 28 -6.59 23.26 11.20
C GLY A 28 -7.20 23.21 9.79
N ASN A 29 -8.52 23.05 9.71
CA ASN A 29 -9.33 23.20 8.49
C ASN A 29 -9.56 24.67 8.08
N THR A 30 -8.94 25.61 8.80
CA THR A 30 -9.06 27.06 8.62
C THR A 30 -7.67 27.65 8.50
N TYR A 31 -7.40 28.32 7.39
CA TYR A 31 -6.13 29.00 7.17
C TYR A 31 -6.27 30.50 7.43
N THR A 32 -5.32 31.08 8.16
CA THR A 32 -5.21 32.54 8.37
C THR A 32 -4.46 33.24 7.23
N SER A 33 -3.85 32.48 6.31
CA SER A 33 -3.17 32.96 5.09
C SER A 33 -3.07 31.85 4.03
N ASN A 34 -2.83 32.21 2.75
CA ASN A 34 -2.72 31.35 1.55
C ASN A 34 -2.85 29.82 1.79
N PRO A 35 -3.92 29.15 1.32
CA PRO A 35 -3.94 27.69 1.31
C PRO A 35 -2.74 27.17 0.51
N ALA A 36 -1.79 26.55 1.19
CA ALA A 36 -0.60 26.00 0.59
C ALA A 36 -0.75 24.48 0.63
N GLY A 37 -1.08 23.90 -0.51
CA GLY A 37 -1.40 22.47 -0.62
C GLY A 37 -1.76 22.06 -2.03
N VAL A 38 -1.95 20.76 -2.22
CA VAL A 38 -2.39 20.19 -3.48
C VAL A 38 -3.44 19.11 -3.20
N VAL A 39 -4.56 19.14 -3.94
CA VAL A 39 -5.42 17.96 -4.01
C VAL A 39 -4.79 17.01 -5.02
N ARG A 40 -4.43 15.81 -4.55
CA ARG A 40 -3.78 14.77 -5.34
C ARG A 40 -4.78 13.67 -5.62
N VAL A 41 -5.11 13.51 -6.88
CA VAL A 41 -5.96 12.42 -7.36
C VAL A 41 -5.09 11.29 -7.89
N ILE A 42 -5.34 10.07 -7.42
CA ILE A 42 -4.72 8.85 -7.93
C ILE A 42 -5.52 8.41 -9.15
N GLY A 43 -4.82 8.17 -10.26
CA GLY A 43 -5.46 7.74 -11.50
C GLY A 43 -4.57 6.89 -12.38
N VAL A 44 -5.13 6.50 -13.52
CA VAL A 44 -4.44 5.85 -14.64
C VAL A 44 -4.70 6.69 -15.88
N ALA A 45 -3.64 6.97 -16.63
CA ALA A 45 -3.73 7.70 -17.90
C ALA A 45 -2.67 7.19 -18.87
N LYS A 46 -2.77 7.63 -20.13
CA LYS A 46 -1.77 7.34 -21.15
C LYS A 46 -0.41 7.89 -20.72
N THR A 47 0.62 7.05 -20.78
CA THR A 47 1.97 7.38 -20.29
C THR A 47 2.59 8.58 -21.01
N LYS A 48 2.34 8.69 -22.32
CA LYS A 48 2.87 9.75 -23.18
C LYS A 48 1.72 10.53 -23.81
N LYS A 49 1.76 11.86 -23.67
CA LYS A 49 0.75 12.79 -24.19
C LYS A 49 -0.67 12.40 -23.73
N PRO A 50 -0.93 12.29 -22.41
CA PRO A 50 -2.29 12.14 -21.90
C PRO A 50 -3.14 13.35 -22.31
N ASP A 51 -4.46 13.19 -22.28
CA ASP A 51 -5.36 14.31 -22.50
C ASP A 51 -5.15 15.40 -21.43
N ARG A 52 -5.41 16.65 -21.80
CA ARG A 52 -5.38 17.75 -20.85
C ARG A 52 -6.57 17.60 -19.90
N LEU A 53 -6.31 17.71 -18.60
CA LEU A 53 -7.31 17.55 -17.56
C LEU A 53 -7.51 18.86 -16.79
N TRP A 54 -8.70 19.01 -16.22
CA TRP A 54 -9.10 20.09 -15.33
C TRP A 54 -9.57 19.49 -14.02
N CYS A 55 -9.22 20.17 -12.92
CA CYS A 55 -9.72 19.86 -11.59
C CYS A 55 -10.89 20.79 -11.26
N GLN A 56 -12.03 20.20 -10.95
CA GLN A 56 -13.23 20.89 -10.49
C GLN A 56 -13.32 20.71 -8.98
N LEU A 57 -12.95 21.75 -8.23
CA LEU A 57 -12.90 21.74 -6.78
C LEU A 57 -14.18 22.34 -6.21
N GLY A 58 -14.80 21.69 -5.23
CA GLY A 58 -16.09 22.09 -4.66
C GLY A 58 -16.03 22.40 -3.16
N TRP A 59 -16.74 23.44 -2.74
CA TRP A 59 -16.96 23.82 -1.34
C TRP A 59 -18.45 23.86 -1.05
N ALA A 60 -18.96 23.03 -0.13
CA ALA A 60 -20.38 23.07 0.23
C ALA A 60 -20.75 24.43 0.84
N SER A 61 -21.90 24.98 0.43
CA SER A 61 -22.49 26.15 1.09
C SER A 61 -23.02 25.76 2.48
N ALA A 62 -23.04 26.71 3.41
CA ALA A 62 -23.54 26.46 4.76
C ALA A 62 -24.99 25.94 4.72
N GLY A 63 -25.18 24.66 5.08
CA GLY A 63 -26.49 24.01 5.17
C GLY A 63 -26.97 23.25 3.92
N GLY A 64 -26.17 23.13 2.84
CA GLY A 64 -26.57 22.38 1.64
C GLY A 64 -25.55 21.33 1.20
N GLY A 65 -26.03 20.21 0.65
CA GLY A 65 -25.19 19.15 0.06
C GLY A 65 -24.55 19.54 -1.27
N ASN A 66 -24.06 18.55 -2.04
CA ASN A 66 -23.28 18.73 -3.28
C ASN A 66 -23.92 19.70 -4.30
N ASN A 67 -25.26 19.76 -4.37
CA ASN A 67 -26.02 20.65 -5.27
C ASN A 67 -25.93 22.15 -4.93
N SER A 68 -25.34 22.50 -3.79
CA SER A 68 -25.16 23.88 -3.33
C SER A 68 -23.69 24.30 -3.26
N ALA A 69 -22.77 23.44 -3.75
CA ALA A 69 -21.35 23.71 -3.66
C ALA A 69 -20.93 24.83 -4.64
N GLN A 70 -20.04 25.71 -4.18
CA GLN A 70 -19.31 26.62 -5.05
C GLN A 70 -18.18 25.84 -5.72
N TRP A 71 -18.10 25.91 -7.05
CA TRP A 71 -17.13 25.16 -7.84
C TRP A 71 -16.07 26.09 -8.45
N LEU A 72 -14.81 25.66 -8.41
CA LEU A 72 -13.70 26.27 -9.12
C LEU A 72 -13.07 25.25 -10.07
N SER A 73 -12.87 25.63 -11.32
CA SER A 73 -12.13 24.86 -12.31
C SER A 73 -10.70 25.38 -12.41
N ILE A 74 -9.70 24.51 -12.29
CA ILE A 74 -8.29 24.84 -12.50
C ILE A 74 -7.61 23.81 -13.40
N PRO A 75 -6.59 24.19 -14.19
CA PRO A 75 -5.82 23.21 -14.96
C PRO A 75 -5.14 22.19 -14.05
N ALA A 76 -5.30 20.90 -14.34
CA ALA A 76 -4.63 19.84 -13.61
C ALA A 76 -3.18 19.67 -14.10
N GLN A 77 -2.28 19.25 -13.21
CA GLN A 77 -0.93 18.82 -13.56
C GLN A 77 -0.84 17.30 -13.47
N ILE A 78 -0.54 16.64 -14.57
CA ILE A 78 -0.41 15.18 -14.61
C ILE A 78 1.06 14.82 -14.41
N LYS A 79 1.36 14.11 -13.33
CA LYS A 79 2.67 13.54 -13.05
C LYS A 79 2.59 12.02 -13.15
N THR A 80 3.22 11.46 -14.17
CA THR A 80 3.35 10.02 -14.34
C THR A 80 4.19 9.42 -13.21
N ILE A 81 3.71 8.34 -12.58
CA ILE A 81 4.50 7.57 -11.61
C ILE A 81 5.71 6.94 -12.34
N ARG A 82 6.89 7.01 -11.71
CA ARG A 82 8.18 6.70 -12.34
C ARG A 82 8.33 5.22 -12.68
N GLU A 83 7.75 4.33 -11.88
CA GLU A 83 7.77 2.89 -12.15
C GLU A 83 6.63 2.51 -13.10
N HIS A 84 6.87 2.66 -14.41
CA HIS A 84 5.83 2.44 -15.41
C HIS A 84 6.26 1.56 -16.60
N TRP A 85 7.53 1.18 -16.66
CA TRP A 85 8.07 0.23 -17.66
C TRP A 85 7.84 0.65 -19.13
N ASN A 86 7.65 1.95 -19.37
CA ASN A 86 7.30 2.52 -20.68
C ASN A 86 6.05 1.89 -21.33
N LEU A 87 5.16 1.30 -20.52
CA LEU A 87 3.88 0.74 -20.97
C LEU A 87 2.95 1.85 -21.48
N ARG A 88 1.91 1.45 -22.22
CA ARG A 88 0.97 2.38 -22.86
C ARG A 88 0.26 3.27 -21.84
N TYR A 89 -0.19 2.68 -20.73
CA TYR A 89 -0.80 3.38 -19.62
C TYR A 89 0.04 3.23 -18.36
N SER A 90 -0.07 4.21 -17.49
CA SER A 90 0.63 4.24 -16.21
C SER A 90 -0.29 4.78 -15.14
N ALA A 91 0.02 4.42 -13.90
CA ALA A 91 -0.48 5.18 -12.77
C ALA A 91 0.06 6.63 -12.84
N VAL A 92 -0.78 7.57 -12.43
CA VAL A 92 -0.49 9.01 -12.45
C VAL A 92 -0.97 9.66 -11.16
N PHE A 93 -0.27 10.72 -10.77
CA PHE A 93 -0.83 11.74 -9.90
C PHE A 93 -1.44 12.84 -10.77
N ILE A 94 -2.74 13.08 -10.62
CA ILE A 94 -3.42 14.24 -11.17
C ILE A 94 -3.47 15.28 -10.04
N LEU A 95 -2.67 16.34 -10.18
CA LEU A 95 -2.45 17.34 -9.15
C LEU A 95 -3.30 18.57 -9.42
N CYS A 96 -4.00 19.02 -8.40
CA CYS A 96 -4.85 20.20 -8.38
C CYS A 96 -4.26 21.21 -7.38
N PRO A 97 -3.37 22.12 -7.83
CA PRO A 97 -2.68 23.04 -6.93
C PRO A 97 -3.62 24.09 -6.34
N LEU A 98 -3.61 24.24 -5.01
CA LEU A 98 -4.48 25.20 -4.30
C LEU A 98 -3.89 26.62 -4.20
N LEU A 99 -2.95 26.96 -5.11
CA LEU A 99 -2.20 28.22 -5.07
C LEU A 99 -3.11 29.43 -5.26
N THR A 100 -2.92 30.50 -4.48
CA THR A 100 -3.77 31.71 -4.54
C THR A 100 -3.70 32.49 -5.83
N LYS A 101 -2.64 32.33 -6.63
CA LYS A 101 -2.59 32.87 -8.00
C LYS A 101 -3.67 32.29 -8.94
N ASN A 102 -4.25 31.14 -8.57
CA ASN A 102 -5.33 30.51 -9.32
C ASN A 102 -6.71 31.10 -8.95
N TRP A 103 -6.76 32.13 -8.09
CA TRP A 103 -7.99 32.69 -7.55
C TRP A 103 -8.16 34.17 -7.94
N PRO A 104 -9.40 34.63 -8.19
CA PRO A 104 -9.70 36.05 -8.27
C PRO A 104 -9.28 36.76 -6.97
N PRO A 105 -8.76 38.01 -7.05
CA PRO A 105 -8.40 38.78 -5.87
C PRO A 105 -9.55 38.85 -4.86
N GLY A 106 -9.28 38.45 -3.60
CA GLY A 106 -10.26 38.50 -2.51
C GLY A 106 -11.29 37.37 -2.45
N GLN A 107 -11.26 36.39 -3.38
CA GLN A 107 -12.20 35.26 -3.42
C GLN A 107 -11.58 33.92 -3.03
N TYR A 108 -10.49 33.93 -2.25
CA TYR A 108 -9.85 32.69 -1.81
C TYR A 108 -10.68 32.04 -0.68
N PRO A 109 -11.02 30.75 -0.77
CA PRO A 109 -11.74 30.04 0.27
C PRO A 109 -10.87 29.96 1.52
N THR A 110 -11.51 30.16 2.67
CA THR A 110 -10.87 30.02 3.99
C THR A 110 -10.80 28.57 4.48
N ARG A 111 -11.38 27.64 3.71
CA ARG A 111 -11.47 26.20 4.01
C ARG A 111 -10.94 25.37 2.85
N ASN A 112 -10.54 24.13 3.13
CA ASN A 112 -10.19 23.16 2.09
C ASN A 112 -11.41 22.76 1.27
N PRO A 113 -11.22 22.42 -0.03
CA PRO A 113 -12.30 21.84 -0.83
C PRO A 113 -12.78 20.54 -0.18
N GLN A 114 -14.07 20.27 -0.33
CA GLN A 114 -14.72 19.05 0.15
C GLN A 114 -14.93 18.05 -0.99
N PHE A 115 -14.89 18.51 -2.23
CA PHE A 115 -15.13 17.68 -3.41
C PHE A 115 -14.07 17.95 -4.48
N VAL A 116 -13.81 16.93 -5.28
CA VAL A 116 -13.05 17.08 -6.53
C VAL A 116 -13.69 16.23 -7.63
N SER A 117 -13.78 16.78 -8.84
CA SER A 117 -14.01 16.01 -10.06
C SER A 117 -12.91 16.32 -11.07
N ILE A 118 -12.58 15.35 -11.92
CA ILE A 118 -11.59 15.47 -12.98
C ILE A 118 -12.29 15.34 -14.32
N SER A 119 -12.06 16.30 -15.22
CA SER A 119 -12.65 16.26 -16.56
C SER A 119 -11.69 16.77 -17.62
N THR A 120 -12.03 16.55 -18.89
CA THR A 120 -11.31 17.13 -20.05
C THR A 120 -11.82 18.50 -20.45
N SER A 121 -12.88 18.99 -19.79
CA SER A 121 -13.53 20.28 -20.05
C SER A 121 -13.31 21.25 -18.89
N GLU A 122 -13.16 22.53 -19.20
CA GLU A 122 -13.16 23.56 -18.17
C GLU A 122 -14.53 23.69 -17.49
N HIS A 123 -15.60 23.28 -18.17
CA HIS A 123 -16.98 23.40 -17.70
C HIS A 123 -17.38 22.24 -16.77
N PRO A 124 -18.13 22.52 -15.68
CA PRO A 124 -18.51 21.52 -14.69
C PRO A 124 -19.27 20.33 -15.28
N THR A 125 -18.83 19.12 -14.95
CA THR A 125 -19.68 17.93 -14.95
C THR A 125 -20.00 17.59 -13.48
N MET A 126 -21.13 16.94 -13.23
CA MET A 126 -21.64 16.65 -11.87
C MET A 126 -20.56 16.03 -10.94
N PRO A 127 -20.65 16.23 -9.61
CA PRO A 127 -19.58 15.91 -8.67
C PRO A 127 -19.37 14.41 -8.47
N ASP A 128 -18.11 13.98 -8.46
CA ASP A 128 -17.78 12.55 -8.51
C ASP A 128 -17.00 12.00 -7.31
N HIS A 129 -16.23 12.82 -6.57
CA HIS A 129 -15.48 12.35 -5.40
C HIS A 129 -15.57 13.28 -4.20
N ASP A 130 -15.92 12.70 -3.06
CA ASP A 130 -15.72 13.31 -1.74
C ASP A 130 -14.23 13.30 -1.39
N LEU A 131 -13.72 14.44 -0.92
CA LEU A 131 -12.38 14.49 -0.35
C LEU A 131 -12.43 13.95 1.08
N PRO A 132 -11.58 12.95 1.42
CA PRO A 132 -11.62 12.33 2.73
C PRO A 132 -11.32 13.35 3.83
N THR A 133 -12.12 13.30 4.89
CA THR A 133 -11.91 14.10 6.09
C THR A 133 -10.63 13.68 6.83
N ARG A 134 -9.89 14.66 7.32
CA ARG A 134 -8.65 14.48 8.10
C ARG A 134 -8.91 13.63 9.35
N ASN A 135 -8.27 12.47 9.45
CA ASN A 135 -8.24 11.65 10.67
C ASN A 135 -6.91 11.87 11.42
N GLN A 136 -6.92 11.75 12.76
CA GLN A 136 -5.68 11.60 13.53
C GLN A 136 -5.10 10.18 13.35
N PRO A 137 -3.80 9.96 13.63
CA PRO A 137 -3.20 8.63 13.58
C PRO A 137 -3.92 7.67 14.53
N LYS A 138 -4.52 6.62 13.97
CA LYS A 138 -5.18 5.52 14.69
C LYS A 138 -4.31 4.27 14.77
N HIS A 139 -3.35 4.15 13.87
CA HIS A 139 -2.56 2.94 13.66
C HIS A 139 -1.06 3.22 13.80
N GLN A 140 -0.36 2.35 14.52
CA GLN A 140 1.10 2.46 14.64
C GLN A 140 1.77 1.93 13.36
N LEU A 141 1.28 0.81 12.84
CA LEU A 141 1.76 0.18 11.62
C LEU A 141 0.57 -0.39 10.84
N SER A 142 0.45 0.04 9.59
CA SER A 142 -0.52 -0.49 8.64
C SER A 142 0.20 -1.19 7.49
N VAL A 143 -0.48 -2.13 6.82
CA VAL A 143 0.05 -2.90 5.69
C VAL A 143 -0.70 -2.55 4.41
N CYS A 144 0.06 -2.33 3.34
CA CYS A 144 -0.44 -2.20 1.98
C CYS A 144 0.00 -3.39 1.15
N VAL A 145 -0.97 -4.10 0.57
CA VAL A 145 -0.71 -5.23 -0.32
C VAL A 145 -1.12 -4.86 -1.74
N LYS A 146 -0.36 -5.34 -2.73
CA LYS A 146 -0.73 -5.22 -4.16
C LYS A 146 -2.11 -5.84 -4.44
N PRO A 147 -2.75 -5.52 -5.59
CA PRO A 147 -4.07 -6.04 -5.90
C PRO A 147 -4.12 -7.57 -5.89
N LEU A 148 -5.17 -8.10 -5.26
CA LEU A 148 -5.50 -9.52 -5.27
C LEU A 148 -6.14 -9.84 -6.62
N HIS A 149 -5.45 -10.65 -7.42
CA HIS A 149 -5.83 -10.96 -8.80
C HIS A 149 -5.75 -12.47 -9.07
N TYR A 150 -6.16 -12.89 -10.27
CA TYR A 150 -6.22 -14.29 -10.72
C TYR A 150 -7.08 -15.21 -9.84
N SER A 151 -8.24 -14.73 -9.38
CA SER A 151 -9.18 -15.50 -8.55
C SER A 151 -8.49 -16.04 -7.30
N PHE A 152 -7.71 -15.19 -6.63
CA PHE A 152 -6.91 -15.58 -5.48
C PHE A 152 -7.79 -16.22 -4.39
N ASN A 153 -7.61 -17.52 -4.13
CA ASN A 153 -8.45 -18.30 -3.22
C ASN A 153 -7.65 -19.22 -2.27
N ARG A 154 -6.43 -18.79 -1.88
CA ARG A 154 -5.56 -19.55 -0.96
C ARG A 154 -5.78 -19.10 0.49
N VAL A 155 -6.76 -19.71 1.17
CA VAL A 155 -7.21 -19.33 2.52
C VAL A 155 -6.10 -19.47 3.57
N ASP A 156 -5.35 -20.58 3.59
CA ASP A 156 -4.27 -20.80 4.55
C ASP A 156 -3.21 -19.69 4.45
N GLN A 157 -2.78 -19.37 3.22
CA GLN A 157 -1.83 -18.29 2.96
C GLN A 157 -2.37 -16.94 3.45
N LEU A 158 -3.65 -16.65 3.20
CA LEU A 158 -4.25 -15.37 3.59
C LEU A 158 -4.32 -15.22 5.12
N ILE A 159 -4.81 -16.25 5.81
CA ILE A 159 -4.93 -16.24 7.27
C ILE A 159 -3.54 -16.20 7.91
N GLU A 160 -2.59 -17.01 7.42
CA GLU A 160 -1.20 -16.96 7.89
C GLU A 160 -0.61 -15.57 7.71
N PHE A 161 -0.76 -14.96 6.53
CA PHE A 161 -0.27 -13.62 6.24
C PHE A 161 -0.83 -12.58 7.23
N ILE A 162 -2.15 -12.57 7.46
CA ILE A 162 -2.75 -11.61 8.38
C ILE A 162 -2.27 -11.87 9.82
N GLU A 163 -2.35 -13.10 10.31
CA GLU A 163 -2.03 -13.39 11.71
C GLU A 163 -0.54 -13.23 12.04
N ILE A 164 0.39 -13.58 11.14
CA ILE A 164 1.82 -13.35 11.39
C ILE A 164 2.15 -11.86 11.41
N HIS A 165 1.52 -11.06 10.55
CA HIS A 165 1.72 -9.62 10.55
C HIS A 165 1.11 -8.94 11.79
N ARG A 166 0.00 -9.47 12.32
CA ARG A 166 -0.52 -9.04 13.63
C ARG A 166 0.47 -9.28 14.76
N LEU A 167 1.12 -10.46 14.79
CA LEU A 167 2.19 -10.75 15.76
C LEU A 167 3.41 -9.82 15.58
N LEU A 168 3.66 -9.37 14.36
CA LEU A 168 4.70 -8.39 14.03
C LEU A 168 4.33 -6.94 14.39
N GLY A 169 3.14 -6.69 14.96
CA GLY A 169 2.69 -5.38 15.42
C GLY A 169 1.88 -4.59 14.38
N VAL A 170 1.40 -5.22 13.31
CA VAL A 170 0.48 -4.60 12.34
C VAL A 170 -0.91 -4.49 12.94
N SER A 171 -1.49 -3.30 12.90
CA SER A 171 -2.82 -3.01 13.44
C SER A 171 -3.92 -2.90 12.39
N HIS A 172 -3.56 -2.69 11.11
CA HIS A 172 -4.55 -2.52 10.04
C HIS A 172 -3.99 -2.98 8.68
N PHE A 173 -4.86 -3.49 7.82
CA PHE A 173 -4.51 -4.08 6.53
C PHE A 173 -5.40 -3.51 5.42
N THR A 174 -4.78 -3.14 4.31
CA THR A 174 -5.51 -2.65 3.13
C THR A 174 -5.25 -3.57 1.96
N PHE A 175 -6.33 -4.16 1.46
CA PHE A 175 -6.33 -5.03 0.28
C PHE A 175 -7.12 -4.40 -0.85
N TYR A 176 -6.71 -4.69 -2.08
CA TYR A 176 -7.40 -4.25 -3.29
C TYR A 176 -7.97 -5.47 -4.02
N ASN A 177 -9.30 -5.56 -4.10
CA ASN A 177 -9.98 -6.68 -4.74
C ASN A 177 -10.12 -6.44 -6.24
N HIS A 178 -9.21 -7.02 -7.03
CA HIS A 178 -9.35 -7.10 -8.49
C HIS A 178 -10.12 -8.36 -8.88
N THR A 179 -9.64 -9.52 -8.46
CA THR A 179 -10.32 -10.80 -8.62
C THR A 179 -9.92 -11.75 -7.47
N VAL A 180 -10.56 -11.61 -6.31
CA VAL A 180 -10.48 -12.59 -5.20
C VAL A 180 -11.48 -13.73 -5.44
N GLY A 181 -11.16 -14.94 -4.99
CA GLY A 181 -12.08 -16.08 -5.01
C GLY A 181 -12.96 -16.16 -3.76
N ASP A 182 -14.05 -16.94 -3.85
CA ASP A 182 -15.16 -16.92 -2.88
C ASP A 182 -14.76 -17.24 -1.43
N ASN A 183 -13.87 -18.21 -1.21
CA ASN A 183 -13.47 -18.60 0.16
C ASN A 183 -12.61 -17.49 0.80
N CYS A 184 -11.66 -16.94 0.04
CA CYS A 184 -10.88 -15.79 0.50
C CYS A 184 -11.76 -14.55 0.69
N ASP A 185 -12.75 -14.30 -0.17
CA ASP A 185 -13.70 -13.20 0.00
C ASP A 185 -14.47 -13.34 1.33
N CYS A 186 -15.01 -14.54 1.60
CA CYS A 186 -15.69 -14.84 2.85
C CYS A 186 -14.80 -14.55 4.07
N VAL A 187 -13.56 -15.06 4.07
CA VAL A 187 -12.59 -14.84 5.17
C VAL A 187 -12.23 -13.37 5.31
N LEU A 188 -11.96 -12.65 4.22
CA LEU A 188 -11.64 -11.22 4.26
C LEU A 188 -12.80 -10.41 4.87
N ARG A 189 -14.06 -10.71 4.52
CA ARG A 189 -15.23 -10.04 5.13
C ARG A 189 -15.26 -10.22 6.65
N ARG A 190 -14.90 -11.39 7.17
CA ARG A 190 -14.82 -11.60 8.64
C ARG A 190 -13.75 -10.74 9.31
N TYR A 191 -12.66 -10.45 8.61
CA TYR A 191 -11.66 -9.51 9.11
C TYR A 191 -12.09 -8.04 8.97
N VAL A 192 -12.89 -7.70 7.94
CA VAL A 192 -13.54 -6.39 7.80
C VAL A 192 -14.48 -6.14 8.97
N ASP A 193 -15.33 -7.11 9.32
CA ASP A 193 -16.26 -7.00 10.46
C ASP A 193 -15.55 -6.77 11.80
N GLN A 194 -14.29 -7.18 11.91
CA GLN A 194 -13.43 -6.97 13.08
C GLN A 194 -12.67 -5.63 13.04
N GLY A 195 -12.82 -4.83 11.99
CA GLY A 195 -12.08 -3.58 11.79
C GLY A 195 -10.58 -3.76 11.52
N LEU A 196 -10.13 -4.98 11.23
CA LEU A 196 -8.71 -5.28 10.97
C LEU A 196 -8.33 -5.04 9.52
N VAL A 197 -9.28 -5.21 8.60
CA VAL A 197 -9.06 -5.14 7.15
C VAL A 197 -9.98 -4.09 6.52
N GLU A 198 -9.43 -3.29 5.60
CA GLU A 198 -10.18 -2.54 4.58
C GLU A 198 -9.98 -3.24 3.22
N ILE A 199 -11.09 -3.53 2.52
CA ILE A 199 -11.06 -4.08 1.15
C ILE A 199 -11.58 -3.03 0.19
N LEU A 200 -10.77 -2.70 -0.80
CA LEU A 200 -11.06 -1.68 -1.78
C LEU A 200 -11.40 -2.30 -3.15
N PRO A 201 -12.50 -1.90 -3.80
CA PRO A 201 -12.85 -2.43 -5.11
C PRO A 201 -11.83 -1.99 -6.17
N TRP A 202 -11.33 -2.92 -6.98
CA TRP A 202 -10.25 -2.65 -7.94
C TRP A 202 -10.52 -3.22 -9.36
N ASN A 203 -11.61 -3.98 -9.52
CA ASN A 203 -11.98 -4.71 -10.74
C ASN A 203 -12.51 -3.86 -11.91
N GLN A 204 -12.72 -2.56 -11.71
CA GLN A 204 -13.33 -1.66 -12.71
C GLN A 204 -12.32 -0.95 -13.62
N LEU A 205 -11.02 -1.24 -13.50
CA LEU A 205 -10.01 -0.64 -14.37
C LEU A 205 -10.06 -1.29 -15.76
N ASP A 206 -10.74 -0.64 -16.71
CA ASP A 206 -10.83 -1.11 -18.10
C ASP A 206 -9.58 -0.73 -18.92
N VAL A 207 -8.43 -1.26 -18.53
CA VAL A 207 -7.19 -1.25 -19.32
C VAL A 207 -6.81 -2.70 -19.61
N THR A 208 -7.17 -3.15 -20.80
CA THR A 208 -7.13 -4.56 -21.17
C THR A 208 -5.69 -4.99 -21.47
N SER A 209 -5.09 -5.76 -20.56
CA SER A 209 -3.81 -6.50 -20.67
C SER A 209 -2.70 -6.00 -19.75
N GLN A 210 -1.96 -6.95 -19.14
CA GLN A 210 -0.69 -6.67 -18.46
C GLN A 210 0.38 -6.07 -19.40
N LYS A 211 0.15 -6.12 -20.72
CA LYS A 211 0.98 -5.44 -21.74
C LYS A 211 0.71 -3.94 -21.81
N GLU A 212 -0.44 -3.48 -21.33
CA GLU A 212 -0.85 -2.07 -21.39
C GLU A 212 -0.65 -1.34 -20.05
N ILE A 213 -0.80 -2.05 -18.92
CA ILE A 213 -0.47 -1.58 -17.58
C ILE A 213 0.06 -2.72 -16.70
N ARG A 214 1.02 -2.43 -15.82
CA ARG A 214 1.67 -3.44 -14.97
C ARG A 214 0.74 -3.90 -13.84
N THR A 215 0.57 -5.22 -13.69
CA THR A 215 -0.06 -5.88 -12.54
C THR A 215 -1.34 -5.18 -12.09
N GLU A 216 -2.33 -5.12 -12.97
CA GLU A 216 -3.67 -4.61 -12.64
C GLU A 216 -3.63 -3.17 -12.06
N GLY A 217 -2.60 -2.37 -12.40
CA GLY A 217 -2.43 -1.02 -11.86
C GLY A 217 -1.76 -0.95 -10.48
N ILE A 218 -0.89 -1.90 -10.12
CA ILE A 218 -0.19 -1.96 -8.82
C ILE A 218 0.36 -0.61 -8.33
N PHE A 219 0.94 0.21 -9.21
CA PHE A 219 1.53 1.47 -8.77
C PHE A 219 0.49 2.52 -8.39
N ALA A 220 -0.73 2.42 -8.93
CA ALA A 220 -1.85 3.23 -8.45
C ALA A 220 -2.30 2.73 -7.08
N SER A 221 -2.37 1.42 -6.82
CA SER A 221 -2.81 0.88 -5.53
C SER A 221 -1.81 1.18 -4.41
N LEU A 222 -0.50 1.04 -4.67
CA LEU A 222 0.54 1.35 -3.67
C LEU A 222 0.50 2.83 -3.26
N ASN A 223 0.32 3.73 -4.24
CA ASN A 223 0.24 5.15 -3.96
C ASN A 223 -1.13 5.57 -3.39
N ASP A 224 -2.24 4.93 -3.78
CA ASP A 224 -3.52 5.09 -3.07
C ASP A 224 -3.36 4.76 -1.59
N CYS A 225 -2.79 3.60 -1.27
CA CYS A 225 -2.59 3.17 0.11
C CYS A 225 -1.69 4.12 0.90
N LEU A 226 -0.61 4.63 0.29
CA LEU A 226 0.25 5.65 0.88
C LEU A 226 -0.55 6.88 1.34
N TYR A 227 -1.38 7.43 0.45
CA TYR A 227 -2.09 8.67 0.74
C TYR A 227 -3.33 8.45 1.63
N ARG A 228 -4.00 7.30 1.50
CA ARG A 228 -5.07 6.85 2.41
C ARG A 228 -4.61 6.84 3.86
N HIS A 229 -3.43 6.27 4.08
CA HIS A 229 -2.85 6.15 5.41
C HIS A 229 -1.91 7.31 5.79
N MET A 230 -1.91 8.40 5.03
CA MET A 230 -1.01 9.54 5.27
C MET A 230 -1.21 10.19 6.64
N PHE A 231 -2.43 10.13 7.16
CA PHE A 231 -2.80 10.77 8.42
C PHE A 231 -3.24 9.79 9.51
N ASP A 232 -3.62 8.56 9.16
CA ASP A 232 -4.10 7.58 10.14
C ASP A 232 -3.02 6.59 10.63
N SER A 233 -1.84 6.55 9.98
CA SER A 233 -0.80 5.57 10.26
C SER A 233 0.57 6.21 10.48
N GLN A 234 1.25 5.83 11.57
CA GLN A 234 2.61 6.31 11.85
C GLN A 234 3.63 5.70 10.87
N TYR A 235 3.48 4.41 10.57
CA TYR A 235 4.29 3.66 9.63
C TYR A 235 3.41 2.83 8.68
N LEU A 236 3.95 2.59 7.48
CA LEU A 236 3.27 1.84 6.44
C LEU A 236 4.23 0.82 5.83
N LEU A 237 3.87 -0.45 5.93
CA LEU A 237 4.58 -1.58 5.36
C LEU A 237 4.05 -1.86 3.94
N MET A 238 4.93 -1.71 2.95
CA MET A 238 4.67 -2.10 1.56
C MET A 238 5.21 -3.50 1.34
N ILE A 239 4.34 -4.51 1.17
CA ILE A 239 4.73 -5.93 1.12
C ILE A 239 3.77 -6.77 0.26
N ASP A 240 4.23 -7.91 -0.26
CA ASP A 240 3.39 -8.88 -0.98
C ASP A 240 2.96 -10.06 -0.07
N LEU A 241 1.91 -10.79 -0.45
CA LEU A 241 1.36 -11.92 0.31
C LEU A 241 2.34 -13.09 0.53
N ASP A 242 3.40 -13.15 -0.28
CA ASP A 242 4.43 -14.18 -0.26
C ASP A 242 5.72 -13.69 0.42
N GLU A 243 5.67 -12.57 1.13
CA GLU A 243 6.82 -11.93 1.77
C GLU A 243 6.58 -11.69 3.27
N LEU A 244 7.66 -11.77 4.04
CA LEU A 244 7.65 -11.56 5.50
C LEU A 244 8.94 -10.88 5.93
N ILE A 245 8.87 -9.72 6.58
CA ILE A 245 10.05 -9.13 7.23
C ILE A 245 10.18 -9.72 8.63
N VAL A 246 11.28 -10.43 8.89
CA VAL A 246 11.53 -11.08 10.17
C VAL A 246 12.61 -10.32 10.93
N PRO A 247 12.26 -9.60 12.02
CA PRO A 247 13.24 -9.09 12.96
C PRO A 247 14.06 -10.22 13.56
N ARG A 248 15.37 -10.05 13.74
CA ARG A 248 16.25 -11.03 14.40
C ARG A 248 16.44 -10.73 15.88
N THR A 249 16.38 -9.46 16.27
CA THR A 249 16.71 -9.00 17.63
C THR A 249 15.50 -8.49 18.43
N LYS A 250 14.34 -8.33 17.77
CA LYS A 250 13.08 -7.82 18.34
C LYS A 250 11.91 -8.75 18.02
N PHE A 251 10.75 -8.55 18.64
CA PHE A 251 9.56 -9.35 18.34
C PHE A 251 8.64 -8.65 17.35
N THR A 252 8.54 -7.33 17.37
CA THR A 252 7.70 -6.58 16.43
C THR A 252 8.52 -5.71 15.47
N LEU A 253 7.91 -5.33 14.34
CA LEU A 253 8.52 -4.41 13.37
C LEU A 253 8.61 -2.99 13.93
N THR A 254 7.65 -2.59 14.77
CA THR A 254 7.65 -1.27 15.41
C THR A 254 8.75 -1.16 16.47
N GLU A 255 8.99 -2.20 17.28
CA GLU A 255 10.14 -2.29 18.18
C GLU A 255 11.47 -2.23 17.42
N LEU A 256 11.56 -2.94 16.29
CA LEU A 256 12.73 -2.91 15.43
C LEU A 256 13.00 -1.49 14.95
N ILE A 257 12.01 -0.83 14.36
CA ILE A 257 12.15 0.56 13.87
C ILE A 257 12.52 1.51 15.00
N ALA A 258 11.85 1.40 16.16
CA ALA A 258 12.15 2.23 17.33
C ALA A 258 13.58 2.06 17.85
N SER A 259 14.18 0.87 17.64
CA SER A 259 15.57 0.58 18.01
C SER A 259 16.61 1.06 16.99
N THR A 260 16.18 1.52 15.80
CA THR A 260 17.07 2.08 14.78
C THR A 260 17.20 3.58 14.89
N ALA A 261 18.26 4.16 14.29
CA ALA A 261 18.38 5.60 14.18
C ALA A 261 17.16 6.21 13.47
N ASN A 262 16.76 7.41 13.88
CA ASN A 262 15.67 8.17 13.25
C ASN A 262 16.17 9.27 12.31
N SER A 263 17.49 9.45 12.21
CA SER A 263 18.16 10.41 11.35
C SER A 263 19.52 9.88 10.88
N HIS A 264 20.00 10.41 9.75
CA HIS A 264 21.32 10.11 9.19
C HIS A 264 21.84 11.33 8.43
N ASN A 265 23.04 11.81 8.76
CA ASN A 265 23.71 12.96 8.12
C ASN A 265 22.82 14.22 8.02
N GLY A 266 22.07 14.55 9.09
CA GLY A 266 21.18 15.71 9.12
C GLY A 266 19.82 15.50 8.45
N TYR A 267 19.58 14.36 7.79
CA TYR A 267 18.29 13.99 7.22
C TYR A 267 17.50 13.10 8.18
N ARG A 268 16.17 13.24 8.17
CA ARG A 268 15.29 12.33 8.91
C ARG A 268 15.08 11.03 8.10
N ILE A 269 14.96 9.90 8.79
CA ILE A 269 14.70 8.63 8.11
C ILE A 269 13.20 8.52 7.79
N GLY A 270 12.87 8.56 6.50
CA GLY A 270 11.52 8.44 5.96
C GLY A 270 11.13 7.01 5.59
N ALA A 271 12.08 6.11 5.38
CA ALA A 271 11.82 4.69 5.11
C ALA A 271 12.96 3.78 5.58
N TYR A 272 12.63 2.52 5.84
CA TYR A 272 13.54 1.47 6.30
C TYR A 272 13.51 0.33 5.31
N TYR A 273 14.64 0.05 4.68
CA TYR A 273 14.76 -0.95 3.60
C TYR A 273 15.36 -2.25 4.11
N PHE A 274 14.73 -3.37 3.78
CA PHE A 274 15.14 -4.70 4.19
C PHE A 274 15.68 -5.49 2.99
N ARG A 275 16.74 -6.27 3.19
CA ARG A 275 17.30 -7.12 2.13
C ARG A 275 16.47 -8.39 1.97
N ASN A 276 16.26 -8.78 0.72
CA ASN A 276 15.50 -9.96 0.35
C ASN A 276 16.37 -11.23 0.40
N ALA A 277 15.80 -12.29 0.97
CA ALA A 277 16.22 -13.67 0.84
C ALA A 277 15.11 -14.50 0.20
N PHE A 278 15.45 -15.30 -0.81
CA PHE A 278 14.51 -16.28 -1.36
C PHE A 278 14.46 -17.55 -0.52
N PHE A 279 13.24 -17.96 -0.21
CA PHE A 279 12.86 -19.23 0.37
C PHE A 279 12.10 -20.01 -0.71
N TYR A 280 12.80 -20.87 -1.45
CA TYR A 280 12.17 -21.55 -2.57
C TYR A 280 11.25 -22.68 -2.11
N LEU A 281 10.03 -22.70 -2.64
CA LEU A 281 8.99 -23.66 -2.25
C LEU A 281 9.32 -25.10 -2.68
N SER A 282 10.15 -25.27 -3.71
CA SER A 282 10.61 -26.57 -4.20
C SER A 282 11.61 -27.25 -3.25
N TRP A 283 12.24 -26.53 -2.32
CA TRP A 283 13.04 -27.19 -1.27
C TRP A 283 12.13 -27.97 -0.32
N PRO A 284 12.62 -29.10 0.24
CA PRO A 284 11.86 -29.86 1.22
C PRO A 284 11.54 -29.00 2.43
N ASP A 285 10.43 -29.33 3.09
CA ASP A 285 10.11 -28.74 4.39
C ASP A 285 11.20 -29.11 5.41
N ASP A 286 11.34 -28.26 6.42
CA ASP A 286 12.26 -28.52 7.52
C ASP A 286 11.80 -29.72 8.35
N SER A 287 12.63 -30.74 8.45
CA SER A 287 12.31 -31.96 9.18
C SER A 287 12.15 -31.75 10.69
N ALA A 288 12.58 -30.61 11.22
CA ALA A 288 12.45 -30.27 12.63
C ALA A 288 11.29 -29.32 12.93
N VAL A 289 10.34 -29.13 12.00
CA VAL A 289 9.08 -28.41 12.28
C VAL A 289 8.40 -29.04 13.49
N HIS A 290 7.98 -28.21 14.44
CA HIS A 290 7.27 -28.70 15.62
C HIS A 290 5.94 -29.36 15.21
N PRO A 291 5.66 -30.60 15.63
CA PRO A 291 4.47 -31.35 15.21
C PRO A 291 3.15 -30.61 15.46
N ASP A 292 3.08 -29.88 16.58
CA ASP A 292 1.88 -29.11 16.89
C ASP A 292 1.59 -28.06 15.81
N TRP A 293 2.59 -27.41 15.23
CA TRP A 293 2.33 -26.36 14.22
C TRP A 293 1.71 -26.90 12.92
N ALA A 294 1.70 -28.21 12.71
CA ALA A 294 1.24 -28.85 11.48
C ALA A 294 -0.24 -29.23 11.47
N THR A 295 -0.98 -29.12 12.58
CA THR A 295 -2.38 -29.58 12.68
C THR A 295 -3.28 -28.63 13.48
N ASP A 296 -4.57 -28.52 13.10
CA ASP A 296 -5.64 -27.95 13.94
C ASP A 296 -6.35 -29.05 14.75
N GLY A 297 -5.59 -29.80 15.55
CA GLY A 297 -6.14 -30.95 16.28
C GLY A 297 -6.48 -32.13 15.34
N PRO A 298 -7.45 -33.00 15.69
CA PRO A 298 -7.63 -34.30 15.05
C PRO A 298 -8.31 -34.27 13.66
N GLY A 299 -8.00 -33.33 12.76
CA GLY A 299 -8.65 -33.37 11.44
C GLY A 299 -8.10 -32.55 10.26
N ARG A 300 -7.40 -31.42 10.45
CA ARG A 300 -6.94 -30.59 9.31
C ARG A 300 -5.46 -30.21 9.40
N PRO A 301 -4.64 -30.54 8.39
CA PRO A 301 -3.28 -30.04 8.27
C PRO A 301 -3.27 -28.50 8.17
N LEU A 302 -2.36 -27.85 8.89
CA LEU A 302 -2.06 -26.43 8.75
C LEU A 302 -0.86 -26.26 7.83
N ASP A 303 -1.08 -25.63 6.67
CA ASP A 303 0.02 -25.26 5.77
C ASP A 303 0.57 -23.87 6.12
N LEU A 304 1.40 -23.82 7.16
CA LEU A 304 2.08 -22.59 7.60
C LEU A 304 3.44 -22.46 6.93
N ILE A 305 3.49 -21.79 5.78
CA ILE A 305 4.67 -21.69 4.92
C ILE A 305 5.86 -21.08 5.66
N THR A 306 5.60 -20.12 6.55
CA THR A 306 6.63 -19.40 7.30
C THR A 306 7.31 -20.29 8.34
N LEU A 307 6.63 -21.35 8.79
CA LEU A 307 7.16 -22.33 9.74
C LEU A 307 7.77 -23.54 9.02
N ARG A 308 7.20 -23.98 7.88
CA ARG A 308 7.68 -25.16 7.15
C ARG A 308 8.88 -24.88 6.25
N LYS A 309 8.88 -23.74 5.55
CA LYS A 309 9.93 -23.38 4.58
C LYS A 309 10.96 -22.49 5.23
N THR A 310 12.01 -23.08 5.78
CA THR A 310 13.04 -22.36 6.55
C THR A 310 14.39 -22.33 5.83
N ARG A 311 14.51 -22.95 4.65
CA ARG A 311 15.73 -22.89 3.83
C ARG A 311 15.69 -21.67 2.92
N ARG A 312 16.78 -20.90 2.90
CA ARG A 312 16.95 -19.74 2.01
C ARG A 312 18.27 -19.74 1.26
N ASN A 313 18.36 -18.95 0.19
CA ASN A 313 19.64 -18.61 -0.42
C ASN A 313 20.57 -17.92 0.59
N VAL A 314 21.87 -18.25 0.54
CA VAL A 314 22.91 -17.61 1.38
C VAL A 314 23.04 -16.14 1.01
N LYS A 315 23.15 -15.84 -0.29
CA LYS A 315 23.34 -14.48 -0.81
C LYS A 315 22.02 -13.71 -0.77
N LEU A 316 22.01 -12.61 -0.03
CA LEU A 316 20.90 -11.68 0.01
C LEU A 316 20.95 -10.70 -1.17
N HIS A 317 19.80 -10.29 -1.69
CA HIS A 317 19.74 -9.23 -2.69
C HIS A 317 20.21 -7.88 -2.11
N PRO A 318 20.87 -7.03 -2.90
CA PRO A 318 21.21 -5.67 -2.48
C PRO A 318 19.96 -4.86 -2.11
N HIS A 319 20.11 -3.85 -1.25
CA HIS A 319 19.00 -2.93 -0.97
C HIS A 319 18.46 -2.30 -2.25
N ARG A 320 17.15 -2.07 -2.29
CA ARG A 320 16.38 -1.56 -3.44
C ARG A 320 16.20 -2.55 -4.59
N ILE A 321 16.87 -3.71 -4.53
CA ILE A 321 16.66 -4.82 -5.47
C ILE A 321 15.85 -5.88 -4.75
N ARG A 322 14.58 -6.03 -5.14
CA ARG A 322 13.63 -6.96 -4.50
C ARG A 322 13.37 -6.70 -3.00
N SER A 323 13.85 -5.58 -2.47
CA SER A 323 13.55 -5.14 -1.11
C SER A 323 12.05 -4.91 -0.93
N LYS A 324 11.62 -4.99 0.32
CA LYS A 324 10.41 -4.35 0.81
C LYS A 324 10.78 -3.44 1.95
N TYR A 325 9.84 -2.58 2.34
CA TYR A 325 10.17 -1.46 3.21
C TYR A 325 8.99 -1.02 4.05
N ILE A 326 9.35 -0.39 5.17
CA ILE A 326 8.42 0.34 6.02
C ILE A 326 8.73 1.81 5.85
N CYS A 327 7.74 2.62 5.53
CA CYS A 327 7.91 4.07 5.37
C CYS A 327 7.03 4.85 6.34
N ARG A 328 7.41 6.09 6.61
CA ARG A 328 6.52 7.08 7.23
C ARG A 328 5.73 7.74 6.10
N PRO A 329 4.40 7.61 6.06
CA PRO A 329 3.61 8.14 4.96
C PRO A 329 3.87 9.63 4.68
N ARG A 330 3.93 10.46 5.72
CA ARG A 330 4.20 11.91 5.61
C ARG A 330 5.62 12.26 5.15
N ALA A 331 6.55 11.31 5.07
CA ALA A 331 7.91 11.55 4.56
C ALA A 331 8.05 11.25 3.07
N VAL A 332 7.02 10.67 2.45
CA VAL A 332 7.09 10.11 1.09
C VAL A 332 6.08 10.82 0.18
N VAL A 333 6.47 11.02 -1.08
CA VAL A 333 5.61 11.54 -2.16
C VAL A 333 5.19 10.40 -3.09
N GLU A 334 6.10 9.48 -3.39
CA GLU A 334 5.88 8.41 -4.37
C GLU A 334 6.54 7.11 -3.93
N VAL A 335 5.72 6.07 -3.75
CA VAL A 335 6.16 4.71 -3.45
C VAL A 335 6.26 3.87 -4.71
N GLY A 336 7.26 2.98 -4.75
CA GLY A 336 7.42 1.94 -5.77
C GLY A 336 7.28 0.54 -5.17
N ASN A 337 7.44 -0.49 -5.99
CA ASN A 337 7.27 -1.87 -5.52
C ASN A 337 8.37 -2.32 -4.55
N HIS A 338 9.60 -1.82 -4.75
CA HIS A 338 10.77 -2.26 -3.97
C HIS A 338 11.47 -1.15 -3.18
N PHE A 339 11.19 0.11 -3.49
CA PHE A 339 11.76 1.27 -2.80
C PHE A 339 10.87 2.50 -2.99
N VAL A 340 11.14 3.54 -2.22
CA VAL A 340 10.51 4.87 -2.37
C VAL A 340 11.17 5.62 -3.53
N TRP A 341 10.37 6.05 -4.50
CA TRP A 341 10.84 6.82 -5.67
C TRP A 341 11.08 8.28 -5.37
N GLU A 342 10.30 8.85 -4.45
CA GLU A 342 10.40 10.26 -4.10
C GLU A 342 10.09 10.49 -2.63
N PHE A 343 11.08 11.03 -1.91
CA PHE A 343 10.93 11.52 -0.55
C PHE A 343 10.58 13.01 -0.56
N ARG A 344 9.88 13.45 0.49
CA ARG A 344 9.77 14.88 0.80
C ARG A 344 11.11 15.41 1.29
N ALA A 345 11.35 16.70 1.06
CA ALA A 345 12.59 17.38 1.45
C ALA A 345 12.98 17.06 2.91
N GLY A 346 14.28 16.85 3.14
CA GLY A 346 14.81 16.50 4.47
C GLY A 346 14.61 15.04 4.90
N ASN A 347 14.09 14.17 4.02
CA ASN A 347 13.90 12.74 4.31
C ASN A 347 14.72 11.84 3.39
N VAL A 348 15.22 10.72 3.94
CA VAL A 348 15.98 9.69 3.22
C VAL A 348 15.59 8.29 3.67
N ALA A 349 16.03 7.27 2.94
CA ALA A 349 15.92 5.87 3.38
C ALA A 349 17.09 5.46 4.26
N ALA A 350 16.83 4.60 5.24
CA ALA A 350 17.84 3.84 5.96
C ALA A 350 17.90 2.41 5.42
N HIS A 351 19.11 1.87 5.31
CA HIS A 351 19.34 0.46 5.02
C HIS A 351 19.44 -0.29 6.35
N VAL A 352 18.47 -1.17 6.61
CA VAL A 352 18.47 -1.96 7.85
C VAL A 352 19.48 -3.10 7.71
N PRO A 353 20.45 -3.23 8.62
CA PRO A 353 21.38 -4.36 8.62
C PRO A 353 20.65 -5.70 8.68
N ASP A 354 21.14 -6.69 7.95
CA ASP A 354 20.63 -8.06 7.91
C ASP A 354 20.80 -8.81 9.24
N THR A 355 21.70 -8.34 10.10
CA THR A 355 21.81 -8.76 11.51
C THR A 355 20.60 -8.35 12.35
N LEU A 356 19.86 -7.30 11.96
CA LEU A 356 18.68 -6.83 12.66
C LEU A 356 17.38 -7.39 12.07
N ALA A 357 17.29 -7.52 10.74
CA ALA A 357 16.13 -8.12 10.08
C ALA A 357 16.44 -8.58 8.66
N VAL A 358 15.77 -9.64 8.21
CA VAL A 358 15.80 -10.11 6.83
C VAL A 358 14.38 -10.25 6.29
N MET A 359 14.19 -9.89 5.03
CA MET A 359 12.93 -10.06 4.34
C MET A 359 12.91 -11.43 3.65
N HIS A 360 12.05 -12.31 4.14
CA HIS A 360 11.81 -13.63 3.57
C HIS A 360 10.86 -13.48 2.38
N HIS A 361 11.20 -14.07 1.25
CA HIS A 361 10.35 -14.13 0.07
C HIS A 361 10.15 -15.59 -0.35
N TYR A 362 8.94 -16.10 -0.08
CA TYR A 362 8.53 -17.48 -0.30
C TYR A 362 8.02 -17.65 -1.73
N ARG A 363 8.77 -18.35 -2.59
CA ARG A 363 8.43 -18.37 -4.02
C ARG A 363 8.87 -19.61 -4.76
N THR A 364 8.29 -19.85 -5.93
CA THR A 364 8.87 -20.75 -6.92
C THR A 364 10.07 -20.09 -7.62
N CYS A 365 10.97 -20.90 -8.20
CA CYS A 365 12.12 -20.42 -8.98
C CYS A 365 11.66 -19.42 -10.06
N GLU A 366 12.43 -18.34 -10.25
CA GLU A 366 12.00 -17.17 -11.03
C GLU A 366 11.74 -17.43 -12.53
N PHE A 367 12.33 -18.49 -13.08
CA PHE A 367 12.26 -18.83 -14.50
C PHE A 367 11.58 -20.19 -14.77
N GLY A 368 10.93 -20.76 -13.74
CA GLY A 368 10.47 -22.15 -13.78
C GLY A 368 11.62 -23.16 -13.63
N GLY A 369 11.26 -24.43 -13.43
CA GLY A 369 12.20 -25.51 -13.12
C GLY A 369 12.86 -25.34 -11.74
N ASP A 370 13.96 -26.09 -11.52
CA ASP A 370 14.61 -26.22 -10.20
C ASP A 370 16.09 -25.81 -10.19
N THR A 371 16.56 -25.12 -11.24
CA THR A 371 17.97 -24.67 -11.33
C THR A 371 18.35 -23.72 -10.20
N CYS A 372 17.38 -22.98 -9.66
CA CYS A 372 17.59 -22.08 -8.54
C CYS A 372 17.99 -22.81 -7.23
N LEU A 373 17.67 -24.10 -7.11
CA LEU A 373 17.94 -24.91 -5.92
C LEU A 373 19.41 -25.33 -5.80
N ALA A 374 20.17 -25.24 -6.90
CA ALA A 374 21.61 -25.50 -6.92
C ALA A 374 22.43 -24.37 -6.26
N ASN A 375 21.82 -23.20 -6.03
CA ASN A 375 22.49 -22.10 -5.36
C ASN A 375 22.81 -22.45 -3.89
N PRO A 376 23.93 -21.93 -3.34
CA PRO A 376 24.24 -22.10 -1.93
C PRO A 376 23.09 -21.65 -1.04
N SER A 377 22.66 -22.55 -0.15
CA SER A 377 21.52 -22.34 0.75
C SER A 377 21.91 -22.57 2.21
N VAL A 378 21.15 -21.98 3.11
CA VAL A 378 21.34 -22.06 4.56
C VAL A 378 19.99 -22.19 5.26
N GLN A 379 20.03 -22.83 6.42
CA GLN A 379 18.89 -22.95 7.31
C GLN A 379 18.65 -21.64 8.06
N ASP A 380 17.44 -21.08 7.96
CA ASP A 380 17.01 -19.86 8.65
C ASP A 380 15.64 -20.09 9.31
N ARG A 381 15.68 -20.41 10.61
CA ARG A 381 14.51 -20.67 11.46
C ARG A 381 14.06 -19.43 12.23
N SER A 382 14.47 -18.23 11.82
CA SER A 382 14.19 -16.99 12.56
C SER A 382 12.70 -16.69 12.76
N ALA A 383 11.82 -17.18 11.88
CA ALA A 383 10.37 -17.06 12.02
C ALA A 383 9.77 -17.97 13.11
N TRP A 384 10.47 -19.02 13.54
CA TRP A 384 9.95 -20.00 14.50
C TRP A 384 9.67 -19.45 15.89
N LYS A 385 10.26 -18.31 16.25
CA LYS A 385 9.92 -17.60 17.49
C LYS A 385 8.45 -17.16 17.56
N TYR A 386 7.73 -17.14 16.42
CA TYR A 386 6.29 -16.89 16.36
C TYR A 386 5.46 -18.17 16.29
N GLY A 387 6.08 -19.36 16.20
CA GLY A 387 5.41 -20.61 15.82
C GLY A 387 4.20 -20.96 16.68
N ASP A 388 4.34 -20.94 18.00
CA ASP A 388 3.25 -21.26 18.93
C ASP A 388 2.09 -20.26 18.83
N ALA A 389 2.42 -18.96 18.83
CA ALA A 389 1.44 -17.89 18.76
C ALA A 389 0.73 -17.86 17.40
N LEU A 390 1.47 -18.11 16.31
CA LEU A 390 0.93 -18.16 14.95
C LEU A 390 0.00 -19.36 14.81
N ALA A 391 0.44 -20.57 15.14
CA ALA A 391 -0.38 -21.77 15.07
C ALA A 391 -1.66 -21.61 15.91
N ALA A 392 -1.55 -21.11 17.15
CA ALA A 392 -2.71 -20.85 17.99
C ALA A 392 -3.68 -19.81 17.39
N SER A 393 -3.17 -18.75 16.77
CA SER A 393 -4.00 -17.72 16.14
C SER A 393 -4.71 -18.25 14.90
N VAL A 394 -3.99 -18.96 14.02
CA VAL A 394 -4.55 -19.54 12.79
C VAL A 394 -5.64 -20.56 13.10
N ARG A 395 -5.41 -21.48 14.06
CA ARG A 395 -6.46 -22.42 14.53
C ARG A 395 -7.70 -21.72 15.03
N ARG A 396 -7.52 -20.64 15.80
CA ARG A 396 -8.64 -19.83 16.29
C ARG A 396 -9.46 -19.25 15.13
N ARG A 397 -8.79 -18.77 14.08
CA ARG A 397 -9.47 -18.25 12.88
C ARG A 397 -10.21 -19.33 12.11
N PHE A 398 -9.63 -20.52 11.97
CA PHE A 398 -10.35 -21.64 11.36
C PHE A 398 -11.58 -22.05 12.15
N ARG A 399 -11.52 -22.10 13.48
CA ARG A 399 -12.72 -22.38 14.30
C ARG A 399 -13.77 -21.28 14.23
N GLN A 400 -13.34 -20.01 14.13
CA GLN A 400 -14.23 -18.86 14.08
C GLN A 400 -14.88 -18.66 12.72
N PHE A 401 -14.12 -18.85 11.64
CA PHE A 401 -14.56 -18.55 10.27
C PHE A 401 -15.02 -19.79 9.53
N GLY A 402 -14.43 -20.96 9.82
CA GLY A 402 -14.68 -22.23 9.16
C GLY A 402 -16.08 -22.83 9.36
N VAL A 403 -16.93 -22.16 10.14
CA VAL A 403 -18.35 -22.49 10.27
C VAL A 403 -19.14 -21.92 9.09
N ASP A 404 -18.69 -20.78 8.56
CA ASP A 404 -19.42 -19.99 7.57
C ASP A 404 -18.66 -19.83 6.24
N CYS A 405 -17.36 -20.10 6.28
CA CYS A 405 -16.43 -20.22 5.17
C CYS A 405 -15.77 -21.62 5.26
#